data_AF-A0A3L7XPC3-F1
#
_entry.id   AF-A0A3L7XPC3-F1
#
_cell.length_a   1.000
_cell.length_b   1.000
_cell.length_c   1.000
_cell.angle_alpha   90.00
_cell.angle_beta   90.00
_cell.angle_gamma   90.00
#
_symmetry.space_group_name_H-M   'P 1'
#
loop_
_entity.id
_entity.type
_entity.pdbx_description
1 polymer ?
#
loop_
_entity_poly.entity_id
_entity_poly.type
_entity_poly.pdbx_seq_one_letter_code
_entity_poly.pdbx_strand_id
1 'polypeptide(L)' 'MPTVESILKLVSQLAATDKLQLMESLVALIRSELLPREAPVSLHGLWKGVSISEEDIAEARQEMWGNFPRDDV' A
#
# COMPACT_ATOMS: atom_id res chain seq x y z
N MET A 1 -6.19 5.89 -23.95
CA MET A 1 -5.95 6.88 -22.88
C MET A 1 -6.83 8.08 -23.15
N PRO A 2 -7.64 8.57 -22.18
CA PRO A 2 -8.37 9.81 -22.36
C PRO A 2 -7.39 10.98 -22.57
N THR A 3 -7.76 11.97 -23.39
CA THR A 3 -6.97 13.20 -23.57
C THR A 3 -7.33 14.24 -22.51
N VAL A 4 -6.44 15.21 -22.27
CA VAL A 4 -6.71 16.30 -21.31
C VAL A 4 -7.97 17.07 -21.71
N GLU A 5 -8.16 17.38 -23.00
CA GLU A 5 -9.40 18.05 -23.43
C GLU A 5 -10.65 17.20 -23.16
N SER A 6 -10.58 15.88 -23.37
CA SER A 6 -11.72 14.99 -23.10
C SER A 6 -12.10 14.97 -21.61
N ILE A 7 -11.10 15.03 -20.72
CA ILE A 7 -11.31 15.09 -19.27
C ILE A 7 -11.94 16.43 -18.87
N LEU A 8 -11.41 17.55 -19.38
CA LEU A 8 -11.97 18.88 -19.12
C LEU A 8 -13.42 19.01 -19.60
N LYS A 9 -13.76 18.40 -20.74
CA LYS A 9 -15.13 18.37 -21.26
C LYS A 9 -16.08 17.57 -20.37
N LEU A 10 -15.60 16.52 -19.69
CA LEU A 10 -16.41 15.76 -18.74
C LEU A 10 -16.58 16.55 -17.43
N VAL A 11 -15.49 17.10 -16.89
CA VAL A 11 -15.52 17.90 -15.66
C VAL A 11 -16.39 19.14 -15.84
N SER A 12 -16.42 19.76 -17.02
CA SER A 12 -17.25 20.95 -17.27
C SER A 12 -18.76 20.69 -17.13
N GLN A 13 -19.21 19.45 -17.35
CA GLN A 13 -20.62 19.03 -17.26
C GLN A 13 -21.08 18.81 -15.81
N LEU A 14 -20.16 18.73 -14.86
CA LEU A 14 -20.48 18.54 -13.44
C LEU A 14 -21.08 19.79 -12.80
N ALA A 15 -21.89 19.60 -11.76
CA ALA A 15 -22.36 20.69 -10.92
C ALA A 15 -21.18 21.37 -10.19
N ALA A 16 -21.39 22.60 -9.72
CA ALA A 16 -20.34 23.36 -9.04
C ALA A 16 -19.85 22.66 -7.76
N THR A 17 -20.75 22.02 -7.01
CA THR A 17 -20.43 21.22 -5.82
C THR A 17 -19.54 20.03 -6.14
N ASP A 18 -19.85 19.33 -7.23
CA ASP A 18 -19.14 18.11 -7.61
C ASP A 18 -17.74 18.46 -8.15
N LYS A 19 -17.60 19.61 -8.83
CA LYS A 19 -16.31 20.17 -9.23
C LYS A 19 -15.43 20.47 -8.02
N LEU A 20 -16.00 21.01 -6.94
CA LEU A 20 -15.25 21.28 -5.71
C LEU A 20 -14.77 19.98 -5.04
N GLN A 21 -15.66 19.00 -4.88
CA GLN A 21 -15.30 17.68 -4.32
C GLN A 21 -14.23 16.96 -5.15
N LEU A 22 -14.33 17.04 -6.48
CA LEU A 22 -13.32 16.50 -7.39
C LEU A 22 -11.97 17.19 -7.18
N MET A 23 -11.97 18.53 -7.04
CA MET A 23 -10.75 19.29 -6.82
C MET A 23 -10.08 18.93 -5.49
N GLU A 24 -10.85 18.77 -4.42
CA GLU A 24 -10.34 18.29 -3.12
C GLU A 24 -9.68 16.91 -3.24
N SER A 25 -10.36 15.99 -3.91
CA SER A 25 -9.87 14.63 -4.14
C SER A 25 -8.59 14.62 -4.99
N LEU A 26 -8.54 15.45 -6.03
CA LEU A 26 -7.38 15.58 -6.92
C LEU A 26 -6.18 16.18 -6.17
N VAL A 27 -6.40 17.19 -5.33
CA VAL A 27 -5.36 17.77 -4.48
C VAL A 27 -4.81 16.71 -3.51
N ALA A 28 -5.67 15.89 -2.91
CA ALA A 28 -5.24 14.80 -2.02
C ALA A 28 -4.39 13.75 -2.76
N LEU A 29 -4.81 13.36 -3.97
CA LEU A 29 -4.06 12.44 -4.82
C LEU A 29 -2.66 12.99 -5.15
N ILE A 30 -2.58 14.21 -5.67
CA ILE A 30 -1.31 14.85 -6.02
C ILE A 30 -0.39 14.94 -4.80
N ARG A 31 -0.93 15.30 -3.62
CA ARG A 31 -0.14 15.30 -2.38
C ARG A 31 0.44 13.93 -2.10
N SER A 32 -0.34 12.85 -2.25
CA SER A 32 0.15 11.49 -2.02
C SER A 32 1.24 11.05 -3.01
N GLU A 33 1.17 11.51 -4.26
CA GLU A 33 2.18 11.22 -5.29
C GLU A 33 3.48 12.01 -5.06
N LEU A 34 3.38 13.22 -4.49
CA LEU A 34 4.52 14.06 -4.15
C LEU A 34 5.18 13.67 -2.82
N LEU A 35 4.49 12.93 -1.96
CA LEU A 35 5.10 12.41 -0.74
C LEU A 35 6.21 11.44 -1.14
N PRO A 36 7.44 11.61 -0.64
CA PRO A 36 8.49 10.66 -0.89
C PRO A 36 8.01 9.30 -0.40
N ARG A 37 8.00 8.31 -1.29
CA ARG A 37 7.73 6.93 -0.93
C ARG A 37 8.71 6.59 0.19
N GLU A 38 8.19 6.23 1.37
CA GLU A 38 9.05 5.95 2.51
C GLU A 38 10.11 4.94 2.06
N ALA A 39 11.38 5.29 2.26
CA ALA A 39 12.45 4.36 2.01
C ALA A 39 12.17 3.13 2.90
N PRO A 40 12.33 1.90 2.37
CA PRO A 40 12.13 0.72 3.18
C PRO A 40 13.01 0.83 4.43
N VAL A 41 12.35 0.87 5.59
CA VAL A 41 13.07 0.97 6.87
C VAL A 41 13.80 -0.35 7.07
N SER A 42 15.09 -0.27 7.39
CA SER A 42 15.86 -1.46 7.72
C SER A 42 15.29 -2.11 8.98
N LEU A 43 14.66 -3.28 8.80
CA LEU A 43 14.16 -4.05 9.93
C LEU A 43 15.29 -4.58 10.81
N HIS A 44 16.54 -4.58 10.34
CA HIS A 44 17.71 -5.08 11.06
C HIS A 44 17.86 -4.47 12.47
N GLY A 45 17.52 -3.19 12.64
CA GLY A 45 17.55 -2.52 13.94
C GLY A 45 16.48 -3.03 14.94
N LEU A 46 15.37 -3.56 14.44
CA LEU A 46 14.28 -4.09 15.28
C LEU A 46 14.65 -5.40 15.98
N TRP A 47 15.58 -6.18 15.41
CA TRP A 47 16.06 -7.44 15.99
C TRP A 47 17.21 -7.23 16.98
N LYS A 48 17.64 -5.98 17.22
CA LYS A 48 18.75 -5.69 18.13
C LYS A 48 18.35 -6.05 19.57
N GLY A 49 19.06 -7.01 20.15
CA GLY A 49 18.79 -7.50 21.52
C GLY A 49 17.75 -8.61 21.60
N VAL A 50 17.20 -9.05 20.47
CA VAL A 50 16.37 -10.26 20.40
C VAL A 50 17.28 -11.42 19.99
N SER A 51 17.38 -12.43 20.84
CA SER A 51 17.98 -13.72 20.51
C SER A 51 16.89 -14.68 20.08
N ILE A 52 17.00 -15.23 18.88
CA ILE A 52 16.05 -16.20 18.36
C ILE A 52 16.77 -17.51 18.21
N SER A 53 16.25 -18.52 18.89
CA SER A 53 16.76 -19.88 18.85
C SER A 53 16.23 -20.65 17.64
N GLU A 54 16.82 -21.80 17.36
CA GLU A 54 16.29 -22.69 16.32
C GLU A 54 14.89 -23.21 16.69
N GLU A 55 14.65 -23.42 17.98
CA GLU A 55 13.36 -23.85 18.52
C GLU A 55 12.26 -22.81 18.26
N ASP A 56 12.55 -21.52 18.50
CA ASP A 56 11.59 -20.42 18.25
C ASP A 56 11.19 -20.37 16.76
N ILE A 57 12.14 -20.61 15.85
CA ILE A 57 11.89 -20.64 14.40
C ILE A 57 11.07 -21.86 14.02
N ALA A 58 11.35 -23.02 14.62
CA ALA A 58 10.64 -24.26 14.35
C ALA A 58 9.18 -24.17 14.80
N GLU A 59 8.92 -23.61 15.99
CA GLU A 59 7.58 -23.37 16.52
C GLU A 59 6.80 -22.42 15.63
N ALA A 60 7.35 -21.23 15.31
CA ALA A 60 6.69 -20.26 14.45
C ALA A 60 6.38 -20.82 13.05
N ARG A 61 7.27 -21.62 12.48
CA ARG A 61 7.05 -22.29 11.18
C ARG A 61 5.91 -23.31 11.27
N GLN A 62 5.87 -24.09 12.33
CA GLN A 62 4.81 -25.08 12.55
C GLN A 62 3.45 -24.40 12.74
N GLU A 63 3.37 -23.30 13.48
CA GLU A 63 2.14 -22.52 13.67
C GLU A 63 1.66 -21.90 12.35
N MET A 64 2.55 -21.22 11.61
CA MET A 64 2.19 -20.55 10.36
C MET A 64 1.83 -21.53 9.24
N TRP A 65 2.49 -22.68 9.17
CA TRP A 65 2.32 -23.67 8.10
C TRP A 65 1.47 -24.87 8.53
N GLY A 66 0.84 -24.82 9.70
CA GLY A 66 -0.05 -25.88 10.19
C GLY A 66 -1.22 -26.18 9.22
N ASN A 67 -1.65 -25.18 8.46
CA ASN A 67 -2.67 -25.30 7.40
C ASN A 67 -2.09 -25.27 5.98
N PHE A 68 -0.76 -25.35 5.82
CA PHE A 68 -0.16 -25.38 4.49
C PHE A 68 -0.48 -26.74 3.85
N PRO A 69 -1.15 -26.79 2.69
CA PRO A 69 -1.51 -28.04 2.06
C PRO A 69 -0.24 -28.85 1.77
N ARG A 70 -0.16 -30.05 2.37
CA ARG A 70 0.95 -30.99 2.17
C ARG A 70 0.64 -32.00 1.06
N ASP A 71 -0.39 -31.75 0.27
CA ASP A 71 -0.75 -32.62 -0.84
C ASP A 71 0.34 -32.52 -1.91
N ASP A 72 1.02 -33.66 -2.05
CA ASP A 72 1.75 -34.18 -3.20
C ASP A 72 3.15 -33.60 -3.50
N VAL A 73 4.17 -34.32 -3.00
CA VAL A 73 5.40 -34.59 -3.77
C VAL A 73 5.31 -36.01 -4.30
#